data_AF-A0A917S4E9-F1
#
_entry.id   AF-A0A917S4E9-F1
#
_cell.length_a   1.000
_cell.length_b   1.000
_cell.length_c   1.000
_cell.angle_alpha   90.00
_cell.angle_beta   90.00
_cell.angle_gamma   90.00
#
_symmetry.space_group_name_H-M   'P 1'
#
loop_
_entity.id
_entity.type
_entity.pdbx_description
1 polymer ?
#
loop_
_entity_poly.entity_id
_entity_poly.type
_entity_poly.pdbx_seq_one_letter_code
_entity_poly.pdbx_strand_id
1 'polypeptide(L)' 'MGKNFASGLTAGPTAAVIWTSICLLVGLEARTTGLWALVFLVVGTIGTTIIAAVISRSKEAVQRS' A
#
# COMPACT_ATOMS: atom_id res chain seq x y z
N MET A 1 -17.50 -5.73 -2.16
CA MET A 1 -16.03 -5.64 -1.99
C MET A 1 -15.37 -4.44 -2.71
N GLY A 2 -16.10 -3.37 -3.12
CA GLY A 2 -15.70 -2.58 -4.31
C GLY A 2 -14.87 -1.30 -4.17
N LYS A 3 -14.62 -0.73 -2.98
CA LYS A 3 -13.88 0.56 -2.86
C LYS A 3 -12.60 0.49 -2.05
N ASN A 4 -12.63 -0.22 -0.91
CA ASN A 4 -11.46 -0.32 -0.04
C ASN A 4 -10.38 -1.24 -0.64
N PHE A 5 -10.79 -2.28 -1.38
CA PHE A 5 -9.86 -3.14 -2.11
C PHE A 5 -9.19 -2.39 -3.26
N ALA A 6 -9.94 -1.61 -4.04
CA ALA A 6 -9.40 -0.76 -5.10
C ALA A 6 -8.47 0.33 -4.52
N SER A 7 -8.81 0.90 -3.36
CA SER A 7 -7.96 1.86 -2.65
C SER A 7 -6.66 1.23 -2.13
N GLY A 8 -6.70 -0.02 -1.68
CA GLY A 8 -5.49 -0.75 -1.27
C GLY A 8 -4.60 -1.17 -2.45
N LEU A 9 -5.24 -1.59 -3.55
CA LEU A 9 -4.55 -1.97 -4.79
C LEU A 9 -3.85 -0.78 -5.46
N THR A 10 -4.33 0.45 -5.24
CA THR A 10 -3.70 1.67 -5.77
C THR A 10 -2.66 2.25 -4.83
N ALA A 11 -2.84 2.13 -3.51
CA ALA A 11 -1.87 2.63 -2.52
C ALA A 11 -0.49 1.97 -2.63
N GLY A 12 -0.44 0.64 -2.85
CA GLY A 12 0.83 -0.09 -3.01
C GLY A 12 1.67 0.40 -4.20
N PRO A 13 1.14 0.40 -5.43
CA PRO A 13 1.85 0.91 -6.61
C PRO A 13 2.25 2.37 -6.48
N THR A 14 1.40 3.22 -5.89
CA THR A 14 1.71 4.65 -5.72
C THR A 14 2.92 4.84 -4.80
N ALA A 15 2.98 4.12 -3.68
CA ALA A 15 4.13 4.14 -2.77
C ALA A 15 5.41 3.63 -3.44
N ALA A 16 5.32 2.56 -4.24
CA ALA A 16 6.45 2.02 -4.99
C ALA A 16 6.98 3.00 -6.06
N VAL A 17 6.10 3.74 -6.75
CA VAL A 17 6.48 4.75 -7.75
C VAL A 17 7.17 5.94 -7.08
N ILE A 18 6.66 6.43 -5.95
CA ILE A 18 7.28 7.52 -5.19
C ILE A 18 8.69 7.10 -4.74
N TRP A 19 8.82 5.92 -4.16
CA TRP A 19 10.12 5.40 -3.69
C TRP A 19 11.12 5.26 -4.85
N THR A 20 10.70 4.67 -5.96
CA THR A 20 11.55 4.48 -7.14
C THR A 20 12.00 5.83 -7.70
N SER A 21 11.11 6.83 -7.74
CA SER A 21 11.44 8.18 -8.20
C SER A 21 12.51 8.85 -7.32
N ILE A 22 12.40 8.71 -5.99
CA ILE A 22 13.39 9.23 -5.04
C ILE A 22 14.74 8.51 -5.22
N CYS A 23 14.74 7.19 -5.34
CA CYS A 23 15.99 6.43 -5.52
C CYS A 23 16.73 6.79 -6.81
N LEU A 24 16.00 7.04 -7.91
CA LEU A 24 16.59 7.49 -9.17
C LEU A 24 17.23 8.88 -9.04
N LEU A 25 16.64 9.79 -8.28
CA LEU A 25 17.21 11.12 -8.01
C LEU A 25 18.50 11.05 -7.17
N VAL A 26 18.62 10.05 -6.28
CA VAL A 26 19.80 9.86 -5.42
C VAL A 26 20.88 9.01 -6.11
N GLY A 27 20.61 8.47 -7.31
CA GLY A 27 21.57 7.65 -8.05
C GLY A 27 21.80 6.28 -7.43
N LEU A 28 20.83 5.74 -6.71
CA LEU A 28 20.94 4.42 -6.10
C LEU A 28 20.90 3.32 -7.17
N GLU A 29 21.70 2.27 -6.92
CA GLU A 29 21.81 1.12 -7.81
C GLU A 29 20.44 0.44 -8.01
N ALA A 30 20.05 0.25 -9.27
CA ALA A 30 18.70 -0.19 -9.65
C ALA A 30 18.29 -1.53 -9.02
N ARG A 31 19.26 -2.40 -8.73
CA ARG A 31 19.04 -3.69 -8.05
C ARG A 31 18.49 -3.49 -6.63
N THR A 32 19.06 -2.54 -5.89
CA THR A 32 18.66 -2.23 -4.51
C THR A 32 17.32 -1.52 -4.53
N THR A 33 17.14 -0.54 -5.43
CA THR A 33 15.87 0.18 -5.60
C THR A 33 14.69 -0.73 -5.92
N GLY A 34 14.88 -1.70 -6.83
CA GLY A 34 13.83 -2.65 -7.21
C GLY A 34 13.37 -3.54 -6.04
N LEU A 35 14.30 -4.02 -5.21
CA LEU A 35 13.98 -4.80 -4.02
C LEU A 35 13.15 -4.00 -3.02
N TRP A 36 13.54 -2.75 -2.74
CA TRP A 36 12.79 -1.89 -1.82
C TRP A 36 11.43 -1.46 -2.39
N ALA A 37 11.32 -1.20 -3.69
CA ALA A 37 10.04 -0.91 -4.33
C ALA A 37 9.05 -2.09 -4.19
N LEU A 38 9.55 -3.32 -4.29
CA LEU A 38 8.77 -4.54 -4.06
C LEU A 38 8.29 -4.63 -2.60
N VAL A 39 9.16 -4.30 -1.64
CA VAL A 39 8.79 -4.22 -0.22
C VAL A 39 7.70 -3.17 0.00
N PHE A 40 7.81 -1.97 -0.57
CA PHE A 40 6.78 -0.93 -0.46
C PHE A 40 5.46 -1.33 -1.11
N LEU A 41 5.50 -2.03 -2.25
CA LEU A 41 4.32 -2.57 -2.90
C LEU A 41 3.61 -3.56 -1.98
N VAL A 42 4.34 -4.53 -1.43
CA VAL A 42 3.77 -5.59 -0.59
C VAL A 42 3.29 -5.03 0.75
N VAL A 43 4.13 -4.26 1.45
CA VAL A 43 3.79 -3.66 2.75
C VAL A 43 2.65 -2.64 2.60
N GLY A 44 2.68 -1.80 1.56
CA GLY A 44 1.61 -0.85 1.28
C GLY A 44 0.28 -1.52 0.97
N THR A 45 0.30 -2.58 0.16
CA THR A 45 -0.92 -3.35 -0.18
C THR A 45 -1.46 -4.11 1.02
N ILE A 46 -0.61 -4.82 1.76
CA ILE A 46 -1.02 -5.58 2.95
C ILE A 46 -1.49 -4.63 4.06
N GLY A 47 -0.74 -3.57 4.36
CA GLY A 47 -1.07 -2.60 5.40
C GLY A 47 -2.41 -1.92 5.14
N THR A 48 -2.65 -1.44 3.92
CA THR A 48 -3.94 -0.84 3.56
C THR A 48 -5.09 -1.85 3.57
N THR A 49 -4.84 -3.10 3.18
CA THR A 49 -5.85 -4.18 3.25
C THR A 49 -6.22 -4.50 4.70
N ILE A 50 -5.25 -4.54 5.62
CA ILE A 50 -5.50 -4.75 7.05
C ILE A 50 -6.28 -3.58 7.63
N ILE A 51 -5.87 -2.34 7.37
CA ILE A 51 -6.57 -1.14 7.84
C ILE A 51 -8.02 -1.12 7.31
N ALA A 52 -8.21 -1.43 6.02
CA ALA A 52 -9.52 -1.54 5.41
C ALA A 52 -10.39 -2.64 6.06
N ALA A 53 -9.80 -3.79 6.39
CA ALA A 53 -10.49 -4.89 7.06
C ALA A 53 -10.91 -4.51 8.49
N VAL A 54 -10.04 -3.83 9.24
CA VAL A 54 -10.32 -3.33 10.59
C VAL A 54 -11.44 -2.29 10.55
N ILE A 55 -11.37 -1.31 9.66
CA ILE A 55 -12.42 -0.27 9.52
C ILE A 55 -13.77 -0.91 9.13
N SER A 56 -13.76 -1.91 8.24
CA SER A 56 -15.00 -2.58 7.83
C SER A 56 -15.65 -3.32 8.99
N ARG A 57 -14.86 -4.03 9.80
CA ARG A 57 -15.33 -4.70 11.03
C ARG A 57 -15.86 -3.70 12.08
N SER A 58 -15.21 -2.55 12.24
CA SER A 58 -15.68 -1.50 13.15
C SER A 58 -17.02 -0.88 12.70
N LYS A 59 -17.22 -0.68 11.40
CA LYS A 59 -18.50 -0.16 10.87
C LYS A 59 -19.66 -1.14 11.08
N GLU A 60 -19.43 -2.43 10.88
CA GLU A 60 -20.44 -3.47 11.15
C GLU A 60 -20.82 -3.54 12.63
N ALA A 61 -19.87 -3.31 13.55
CA ALA A 61 -20.13 -3.28 14.98
C ALA A 61 -20.97 -2.05 15.40
N VAL A 62 -20.71 -0.89 14.80
CA VAL A 62 -21.47 0.35 15.08
C VAL A 62 -22.90 0.26 14.54
N GLN A 63 -23.13 -0.39 13.39
CA GLN A 63 -24.48 -0.53 12.82
C GLN A 63 -25.40 -1.50 13.57
N ARG A 64 -24.86 -2.31 14.49
CA ARG A 64 -25.61 -3.24 15.35
C ARG A 64 -25.90 -2.70 16.76
N SER A 65 -25.42 -1.49 17.07
CA SER A 65 -25.71 -0.73 18.30
C SER A 65 -26.86 0.23 18.08
#